data_AF-A0A821GDU9-F1
#
_entry.id   AF-A0A821GDU9-F1
#
_cell.length_a   1.000
_cell.length_b   1.000
_cell.length_c   1.000
_cell.angle_alpha   90.00
_cell.angle_beta   90.00
_cell.angle_gamma   90.00
#
_symmetry.space_group_name_H-M   'P 1'
#
loop_
_entity.id
_entity.type
_entity.pdbx_description
1 polymer ?
#
loop_
_entity_poly.entity_id
_entity_poly.type
_entity_poly.pdbx_seq_one_letter_code
_entity_poly.pdbx_strand_id
1 'polypeptide(L)'
;MSSPHIEWSCSECRSVITDQRKYCAVCHSMLRWTCNGSGRSGLYTNYYRHRGSCSSCIVEMDEDQQQEIRDKQLSIQQEFHTLDDKQRPWSEWQRSDESCVQHTGLDVEQVQELYDMCEEPLKNTTIGYKNLHIDIYCLSSSLTFFFEIVDEKVIDTKEFREFEKNCIVSSLNQWIPTTTIDFEYFMSNLETENSYKPLGDQLLTYTLQEEESSPYFIDCIKHNLFSNSKFAEWWSHLEIFLIFFLNNVLTINEEDQNWFIYLLYQQYQNDNNQICYAPIGFTKVYLHYTYSNKKRPKISQMLILPPYQRKGHGRRLLKSIYNDLRNDSRVQDITESINKVNRLTKEMIDKAQEVRKLTKQRTRHVYENVFSSIN
;
A
#
# COMPACT_ATOMS: atom_id res chain seq x y z
N MET A 1 -13.34 17.97 14.32
CA MET A 1 -13.92 18.04 15.67
C MET A 1 -13.21 17.05 16.60
N SER A 2 -12.79 17.48 17.79
CA SER A 2 -12.28 16.58 18.83
C SER A 2 -13.38 15.63 19.29
N SER A 3 -13.13 14.32 19.26
CA SER A 3 -14.12 13.31 19.69
C SER A 3 -14.66 13.66 21.08
N PRO A 4 -16.00 13.58 21.32
CA PRO A 4 -16.61 13.93 22.61
C PRO A 4 -16.13 13.05 23.77
N HIS A 5 -15.45 11.94 23.44
CA HIS A 5 -14.88 11.01 24.41
C HIS A 5 -13.41 11.33 24.76
N ILE A 6 -12.84 12.44 24.30
CA ILE A 6 -11.43 12.79 24.53
C ILE A 6 -11.32 14.01 25.43
N GLU A 7 -10.65 13.82 26.56
CA GLU A 7 -10.21 14.91 27.44
C GLU A 7 -8.76 15.28 27.15
N TRP A 8 -8.52 16.58 27.02
CA TRP A 8 -7.19 17.14 26.82
C TRP A 8 -6.67 17.75 28.12
N SER A 9 -5.43 17.41 28.47
CA SER A 9 -4.73 17.98 29.61
C SER A 9 -3.28 18.30 29.27
N CYS A 10 -2.68 19.27 29.92
CA CYS A 10 -1.24 19.49 29.77
C CYS A 10 -0.44 18.32 30.35
N SER A 11 0.59 17.85 29.64
CA SER A 11 1.47 16.76 30.11
C SER A 11 2.23 17.08 31.40
N GLU A 12 2.50 18.36 31.66
CA GLU A 12 3.29 18.81 32.82
C GLU A 12 2.44 19.49 33.90
N CYS A 13 1.69 20.55 33.55
CA CYS A 13 0.91 21.28 34.54
C CYS A 13 -0.50 20.72 34.80
N ARG A 14 -0.90 19.67 34.06
CA ARG A 14 -2.20 18.97 34.19
C ARG A 14 -3.44 19.88 34.10
N SER A 15 -3.29 21.10 33.59
CA SER A 15 -4.42 21.97 33.28
C SER A 15 -5.32 21.28 32.25
N VAL A 16 -6.62 21.24 32.53
CA VAL A 16 -7.63 20.76 31.58
C VAL A 16 -7.77 21.79 30.47
N ILE A 17 -7.65 21.35 29.23
CA ILE A 17 -7.65 22.21 28.05
C ILE A 17 -8.96 22.00 27.29
N THR A 18 -9.73 23.06 27.13
CA THR A 18 -11.00 23.05 26.39
C THR A 18 -10.83 23.50 24.93
N ASP A 19 -9.70 24.12 24.59
CA ASP A 19 -9.40 24.65 23.26
C ASP A 19 -8.52 23.68 22.43
N GLN A 20 -8.71 23.64 21.11
CA GLN A 20 -7.88 22.83 20.21
C GLN A 20 -6.51 23.48 19.97
N ARG A 21 -5.52 23.15 20.79
CA ARG A 21 -4.12 23.58 20.62
C ARG A 21 -3.15 22.41 20.78
N LYS A 22 -1.99 22.47 20.13
CA LYS A 22 -0.95 21.41 20.22
C LYS A 22 -0.15 21.48 21.52
N TYR A 23 0.00 22.69 22.06
CA TYR A 23 0.83 22.99 23.23
C TYR A 23 0.03 23.74 24.29
N CYS A 24 0.40 23.55 25.55
CA CYS A 24 -0.19 24.28 26.67
C CYS A 24 0.11 25.77 26.55
N ALA A 25 -0.91 26.62 26.70
CA ALA A 25 -0.73 28.07 26.65
C ALA A 25 0.10 28.65 27.81
N VAL A 26 0.27 27.89 28.90
CA VAL A 26 0.96 28.34 30.11
C VAL A 26 2.42 27.90 30.11
N CYS A 27 2.71 26.63 29.84
CA CYS A 27 4.06 26.07 29.94
C CYS A 27 4.65 25.62 28.62
N HIS A 28 3.94 25.79 27.50
CA HIS A 28 4.33 25.36 26.15
C HIS A 28 4.62 23.85 25.99
N SER A 29 4.43 23.06 27.03
CA SER A 29 4.55 21.60 27.00
C SER A 29 3.41 20.98 26.20
N MET A 30 3.70 19.85 25.55
CA MET A 30 2.78 19.19 24.64
C MET A 30 1.53 18.68 25.37
N LEU A 31 0.37 18.73 24.72
CA LEU A 31 -0.85 18.22 25.34
C LEU A 31 -0.87 16.69 25.39
N ARG A 32 -1.58 16.17 26.38
CA ARG A 32 -1.93 14.76 26.58
C ARG A 32 -3.42 14.59 26.38
N TRP A 33 -3.82 13.57 25.62
CA TRP A 33 -5.20 13.15 25.47
C TRP A 33 -5.49 11.93 26.36
N THR A 34 -6.74 11.80 26.77
CA THR A 34 -7.29 10.64 27.46
C THR A 34 -8.63 10.29 26.81
N CYS A 35 -8.81 9.08 26.27
CA CYS A 35 -10.10 8.61 25.73
C CYS A 35 -10.89 7.96 26.86
N ASN A 36 -12.00 8.58 27.25
CA ASN A 36 -12.90 8.09 28.29
C ASN A 36 -13.58 6.77 27.89
N GLY A 37 -13.74 6.51 26.58
CA GLY A 37 -14.33 5.26 26.07
C GLY A 37 -13.39 4.05 26.16
N SER A 38 -12.09 4.24 25.90
CA SER A 38 -11.12 3.12 25.88
C SER A 38 -10.15 3.10 27.06
N GLY A 39 -10.17 4.11 27.93
CA GLY A 39 -9.23 4.31 29.03
C GLY A 39 -7.76 4.56 28.61
N ARG A 40 -7.49 4.75 27.31
CA ARG A 40 -6.13 4.96 26.79
C ARG A 40 -5.77 6.44 26.88
N SER A 41 -4.49 6.73 27.07
CA SER A 41 -3.97 8.10 27.05
C SER A 41 -2.64 8.16 26.32
N GLY A 42 -2.31 9.34 25.79
CA GLY A 42 -1.07 9.56 25.07
C GLY A 42 -0.82 11.05 24.82
N LEU A 43 0.34 11.38 24.24
CA LEU A 43 0.63 12.76 23.83
C LEU A 43 -0.12 13.11 22.54
N TYR A 44 -0.31 14.41 22.29
CA TYR A 44 -1.04 14.97 21.14
C TYR A 44 -0.64 14.34 19.80
N THR A 45 0.66 14.10 19.58
CA THR A 45 1.19 13.48 18.36
C THR A 45 0.65 12.08 18.09
N ASN A 46 0.25 11.36 19.13
CA ASN A 46 -0.29 10.01 19.03
C ASN A 46 -1.83 9.97 19.05
N TYR A 47 -2.49 11.13 19.13
CA TYR A 47 -3.95 11.23 19.19
C TYR A 47 -4.60 10.70 17.91
N TYR A 48 -4.15 11.12 16.73
CA TYR A 48 -4.75 10.71 15.46
C TYR A 48 -4.61 9.21 15.21
N ARG A 49 -3.50 8.59 15.65
CA ARG A 49 -3.32 7.13 15.64
C ARG A 49 -4.34 6.42 16.52
N HIS A 50 -4.63 6.97 17.70
CA HIS A 50 -5.67 6.43 18.57
C HIS A 50 -7.08 6.65 17.99
N ARG A 51 -7.35 7.84 17.44
CA ARG A 51 -8.63 8.18 16.80
C ARG A 51 -8.96 7.24 15.65
N GLY A 52 -7.98 6.86 14.83
CA GLY A 52 -8.17 5.94 13.70
C GLY A 52 -8.33 4.46 14.09
N SER A 53 -8.02 4.07 15.33
CA SER A 53 -8.00 2.66 15.76
C SER A 53 -8.93 2.34 16.94
N CYS A 54 -9.58 3.35 17.52
CA CYS A 54 -10.42 3.20 18.71
C CYS A 54 -11.89 3.21 18.34
N SER A 55 -12.61 2.11 18.53
CA SER A 55 -14.05 2.02 18.23
C SER A 55 -14.93 3.08 18.93
N SER A 56 -14.51 3.60 20.09
CA SER A 56 -15.23 4.68 20.80
C SER A 56 -14.81 6.09 20.39
N CYS A 57 -13.64 6.24 19.75
CA CYS A 57 -13.06 7.53 19.39
C CYS A 57 -13.01 7.71 17.85
N ILE A 58 -13.25 6.64 17.07
CA ILE A 58 -13.67 6.65 15.65
C ILE A 58 -15.01 7.35 15.63
N VAL A 59 -15.00 8.58 15.12
CA VAL A 59 -16.22 9.22 14.68
C VAL A 59 -16.47 8.60 13.32
N GLU A 60 -17.35 7.60 13.23
CA GLU A 60 -18.08 7.41 11.97
C GLU A 60 -18.59 8.80 11.63
N MET A 61 -18.22 9.32 10.45
CA MET A 61 -18.72 10.63 10.04
C MET A 61 -20.23 10.54 10.14
N ASP A 62 -20.81 11.30 11.06
CA ASP A 62 -22.25 11.31 11.25
C ASP A 62 -22.91 11.74 9.93
N GLU A 63 -24.17 11.34 9.74
CA GLU A 63 -24.88 11.63 8.49
C GLU A 63 -24.87 13.13 8.18
N ASP A 64 -24.82 13.99 9.20
CA ASP A 64 -24.77 15.45 9.07
C ASP A 64 -23.42 15.94 8.50
N GLN A 65 -22.29 15.37 8.92
CA GLN A 65 -20.95 15.68 8.37
C GLN A 65 -20.80 15.18 6.95
N GLN A 66 -21.31 13.98 6.66
CA GLN A 66 -21.34 13.48 5.29
C GLN A 66 -22.25 14.35 4.41
N GLN A 67 -23.38 14.80 4.95
CA GLN A 67 -24.29 15.71 4.28
C GLN A 67 -23.64 17.06 4.04
N GLU A 68 -22.91 17.62 5.01
CA GLU A 68 -22.17 18.88 4.86
C GLU A 68 -21.12 18.80 3.74
N ILE A 69 -20.40 17.69 3.62
CA ILE A 69 -19.45 17.48 2.52
C ILE A 69 -20.19 17.38 1.18
N ARG A 70 -21.29 16.61 1.12
CA ARG A 70 -22.13 16.50 -0.09
C ARG A 70 -22.70 17.86 -0.51
N ASP A 71 -23.18 18.65 0.44
CA ASP A 71 -23.76 19.98 0.20
C ASP A 71 -22.68 20.97 -0.27
N LYS A 72 -21.47 20.93 0.30
CA LYS A 72 -20.32 21.71 -0.19
C LYS A 72 -19.90 21.28 -1.60
N GLN A 73 -19.84 19.97 -1.87
CA GLN A 73 -19.56 19.46 -3.21
C GLN A 73 -20.63 19.92 -4.21
N LEU A 74 -21.92 19.86 -3.84
CA LEU A 74 -23.02 20.33 -4.68
C LEU A 74 -22.96 21.84 -4.90
N SER A 75 -22.65 22.63 -3.86
CA SER A 75 -22.51 24.08 -3.95
C SER A 75 -21.37 24.46 -4.89
N ILE A 76 -20.22 23.78 -4.77
CA ILE A 76 -19.07 23.98 -5.66
C ILE A 76 -19.41 23.56 -7.09
N GLN A 77 -20.12 22.44 -7.28
CA GLN A 77 -20.59 22.00 -8.59
C GLN A 77 -21.57 23.01 -9.20
N GLN A 78 -22.51 23.54 -8.41
CA GLN A 78 -23.45 24.56 -8.86
C GLN A 78 -22.74 25.86 -9.23
N GLU A 79 -21.82 26.34 -8.37
CA GLU A 79 -21.01 27.52 -8.65
C GLU A 79 -20.17 27.31 -9.91
N PHE A 80 -19.52 26.15 -10.04
CA PHE A 80 -18.85 25.72 -11.26
C PHE A 80 -19.80 25.82 -12.45
N HIS A 81 -20.98 25.20 -12.41
CA HIS A 81 -22.02 25.24 -13.44
C HIS A 81 -22.64 26.62 -13.74
N THR A 82 -22.33 27.66 -12.95
CA THR A 82 -22.77 29.04 -13.23
C THR A 82 -21.70 29.94 -13.88
N LEU A 83 -20.42 29.54 -13.87
CA LEU A 83 -19.33 30.28 -14.55
C LEU A 83 -19.52 30.36 -16.08
N ASP A 84 -18.98 31.37 -16.77
CA ASP A 84 -19.15 31.43 -18.24
C ASP A 84 -18.30 30.35 -18.95
N ASP A 85 -18.66 29.91 -20.16
CA ASP A 85 -17.90 28.89 -20.92
C ASP A 85 -16.45 29.33 -21.18
N LYS A 86 -16.24 30.65 -21.31
CA LYS A 86 -14.92 31.27 -21.42
C LYS A 86 -14.04 31.09 -20.18
N GLN A 87 -14.66 30.88 -19.02
CA GLN A 87 -13.99 30.62 -17.75
C GLN A 87 -13.76 29.11 -17.51
N ARG A 88 -14.39 28.24 -18.32
CA ARG A 88 -14.32 26.78 -18.23
C ARG A 88 -13.95 26.05 -19.54
N PRO A 89 -12.94 26.50 -20.32
CA PRO A 89 -12.62 25.90 -21.62
C PRO A 89 -11.98 24.50 -21.56
N TRP A 90 -11.82 23.91 -20.36
CA TRP A 90 -11.22 22.59 -20.11
C TRP A 90 -12.16 21.64 -19.34
N SER A 91 -13.47 21.92 -19.34
CA SER A 91 -14.48 21.23 -18.52
C SER A 91 -14.83 19.80 -18.96
N GLU A 92 -14.32 19.35 -20.11
CA GLU A 92 -14.49 17.99 -20.59
C GLU A 92 -13.26 17.16 -20.25
N TRP A 93 -13.48 16.02 -19.58
CA TRP A 93 -12.45 15.00 -19.41
C TRP A 93 -12.06 14.47 -20.78
N GLN A 94 -10.88 14.87 -21.26
CA GLN A 94 -10.30 14.33 -22.48
C GLN A 94 -9.18 13.38 -22.09
N ARG A 95 -9.47 12.09 -22.26
CA ARG A 95 -8.52 11.01 -22.04
C ARG A 95 -7.43 11.08 -23.13
N SER A 96 -6.18 11.24 -22.73
CA SER A 96 -5.03 11.09 -23.63
C SER A 96 -4.44 9.69 -23.46
N ASP A 97 -4.61 8.82 -24.45
CA ASP A 97 -4.04 7.45 -24.42
C ASP A 97 -2.50 7.43 -24.54
N GLU A 98 -1.87 8.58 -24.78
CA GLU A 98 -0.45 8.69 -25.16
C GLU A 98 0.55 8.74 -23.98
N SER A 99 0.11 8.99 -22.73
CA SER A 99 1.03 9.36 -21.63
C SER A 99 1.47 8.24 -20.70
N CYS A 100 0.83 7.06 -20.72
CA CYS A 100 0.94 6.14 -19.57
C CYS A 100 1.99 5.03 -19.66
N VAL A 101 2.78 4.96 -20.72
CA VAL A 101 3.59 3.75 -21.01
C VAL A 101 5.07 3.89 -20.64
N GLN A 102 5.60 5.11 -20.49
CA GLN A 102 7.05 5.27 -20.57
C GLN A 102 7.83 5.15 -19.24
N HIS A 103 7.24 5.37 -18.05
CA HIS A 103 8.03 5.53 -16.81
C HIS A 103 7.64 4.64 -15.62
N THR A 104 6.45 4.02 -15.60
CA THR A 104 5.95 3.25 -14.43
C THR A 104 6.21 1.75 -14.52
N GLY A 105 6.45 1.22 -15.72
CA GLY A 105 6.54 -0.23 -15.97
C GLY A 105 5.18 -0.95 -15.95
N LEU A 106 4.07 -0.22 -15.89
CA LEU A 106 2.70 -0.72 -16.05
C LEU A 106 2.36 -0.89 -17.53
N ASP A 107 1.58 -1.91 -17.87
CA ASP A 107 1.00 -2.02 -19.21
C ASP A 107 -0.29 -1.21 -19.35
N VAL A 108 -0.79 -1.06 -20.58
CA VAL A 108 -1.97 -0.24 -20.90
C VAL A 108 -3.23 -0.75 -20.19
N GLU A 109 -3.38 -2.07 -20.02
CA GLU A 109 -4.53 -2.65 -19.32
C GLU A 109 -4.47 -2.35 -17.81
N GLN A 110 -3.29 -2.45 -17.19
CA GLN A 110 -3.10 -2.14 -15.77
C GLN A 110 -3.30 -0.65 -15.48
N VAL A 111 -2.78 0.21 -16.35
CA VAL A 111 -3.07 1.64 -16.30
C VAL A 111 -4.57 1.88 -16.39
N GLN A 112 -5.26 1.15 -17.26
CA GLN A 112 -6.70 1.30 -17.42
C GLN A 112 -7.46 0.88 -16.17
N GLU A 113 -7.14 -0.27 -15.59
CA GLU A 113 -7.76 -0.74 -14.35
C GLU A 113 -7.56 0.28 -13.22
N LEU A 114 -6.36 0.88 -13.12
CA LEU A 114 -6.08 1.92 -12.14
C LEU A 114 -6.84 3.21 -12.41
N TYR A 115 -6.94 3.60 -13.68
CA TYR A 115 -7.75 4.74 -14.07
C TYR A 115 -9.22 4.51 -13.70
N ASP A 116 -9.80 3.37 -14.06
CA ASP A 116 -11.21 3.05 -13.78
C ASP A 116 -11.51 2.99 -12.28
N MET A 117 -10.58 2.46 -11.49
CA MET A 117 -10.68 2.49 -10.02
C MET A 117 -10.65 3.92 -9.47
N CYS A 118 -9.82 4.78 -10.04
CA CYS A 118 -9.66 6.17 -9.62
C CYS A 118 -10.73 7.10 -10.20
N GLU A 119 -11.35 6.73 -11.32
CA GLU A 119 -12.25 7.60 -12.08
C GLU A 119 -13.47 7.97 -11.25
N GLU A 120 -14.27 7.02 -10.80
CA GLU A 120 -15.51 7.34 -10.06
C GLU A 120 -15.27 8.13 -8.76
N PRO A 121 -14.27 7.82 -7.92
CA PRO A 121 -13.92 8.65 -6.75
C PRO A 121 -13.39 10.04 -7.11
N LEU A 122 -12.60 10.18 -8.18
CA LEU A 122 -11.96 11.44 -8.55
C LEU A 122 -12.82 12.34 -9.45
N LYS A 123 -13.80 11.77 -10.15
CA LYS A 123 -14.64 12.47 -11.13
C LYS A 123 -15.31 13.72 -10.60
N ASN A 124 -15.75 13.69 -9.35
CA ASN A 124 -16.43 14.82 -8.70
C ASN A 124 -15.48 15.72 -7.91
N THR A 125 -14.27 15.24 -7.58
CA THR A 125 -13.31 15.96 -6.73
C THR A 125 -12.25 16.72 -7.53
N THR A 126 -12.22 16.52 -8.84
CA THR A 126 -11.28 17.14 -9.78
C THR A 126 -11.95 18.18 -10.70
N ILE A 127 -13.24 18.44 -10.51
CA ILE A 127 -13.99 19.47 -11.25
C ILE A 127 -13.41 20.83 -10.91
N GLY A 128 -12.81 21.51 -11.89
CA GLY A 128 -12.24 22.85 -11.73
C GLY A 128 -10.73 22.93 -11.97
N TYR A 129 -10.04 21.78 -12.04
CA TYR A 129 -8.65 21.72 -12.47
C TYR A 129 -8.52 21.72 -13.99
N LYS A 130 -7.51 22.43 -14.49
CA LYS A 130 -7.00 22.30 -15.84
C LYS A 130 -5.72 21.48 -15.84
N ASN A 131 -5.65 20.45 -16.69
CA ASN A 131 -4.47 19.62 -16.88
C ASN A 131 -3.93 19.08 -15.54
N LEU A 132 -4.83 18.53 -14.73
CA LEU A 132 -4.49 17.93 -13.45
C LEU A 132 -3.48 16.79 -13.65
N HIS A 133 -2.40 16.86 -12.89
CA HIS A 133 -1.36 15.85 -12.83
C HIS A 133 -1.13 15.50 -11.36
N ILE A 134 -1.06 14.21 -11.06
CA ILE A 134 -0.86 13.72 -9.69
C ILE A 134 0.38 12.84 -9.70
N ASP A 135 1.46 13.34 -9.09
CA ASP A 135 2.67 12.58 -8.88
C ASP A 135 2.60 11.82 -7.56
N ILE A 136 2.88 10.53 -7.61
CA ILE A 136 2.88 9.64 -6.44
C ILE A 136 4.32 9.24 -6.15
N TYR A 137 4.84 9.75 -5.03
CA TYR A 137 6.15 9.38 -4.51
C TYR A 137 6.02 8.38 -3.38
N CYS A 138 6.94 7.42 -3.30
CA CYS A 138 6.98 6.42 -2.25
C CYS A 138 8.42 6.29 -1.72
N LEU A 139 8.59 6.40 -0.39
CA LEU A 139 9.87 6.17 0.24
C LEU A 139 10.26 4.68 0.20
N SER A 140 11.54 4.40 -0.04
CA SER A 140 11.98 3.04 -0.38
C SER A 140 11.88 2.05 0.79
N SER A 141 12.04 2.47 2.04
CA SER A 141 12.09 1.58 3.22
C SER A 141 10.78 1.61 4.01
N SER A 142 10.31 2.81 4.37
CA SER A 142 9.06 3.01 5.13
C SER A 142 7.81 2.80 4.30
N LEU A 143 7.92 2.93 2.97
CA LEU A 143 6.78 2.92 2.04
C LEU A 143 5.79 4.06 2.30
N THR A 144 6.26 5.16 2.90
CA THR A 144 5.46 6.38 3.08
C THR A 144 5.15 7.00 1.72
N PHE A 145 3.87 7.26 1.45
CA PHE A 145 3.41 7.89 0.21
C PHE A 145 3.25 9.40 0.35
N PHE A 146 3.71 10.13 -0.65
CA PHE A 146 3.49 11.56 -0.84
C PHE A 146 2.85 11.83 -2.18
N PHE A 147 1.81 12.65 -2.18
CA PHE A 147 1.12 13.08 -3.39
C PHE A 147 1.43 14.53 -3.67
N GLU A 148 1.99 14.77 -4.84
CA GLU A 148 2.13 16.11 -5.38
C GLU A 148 1.03 16.31 -6.43
N ILE A 149 0.11 17.22 -6.11
CA ILE A 149 -1.00 17.59 -6.98
C ILE A 149 -0.56 18.83 -7.75
N VAL A 150 -0.33 18.66 -9.05
CA VAL A 150 0.12 19.70 -9.97
C VAL A 150 -1.03 20.03 -10.93
N ASP A 151 -1.26 21.31 -11.16
CA ASP A 151 -2.28 21.78 -12.07
C ASP A 151 -1.80 23.03 -12.83
N GLU A 152 -2.35 23.26 -14.01
CA GLU A 152 -2.02 24.47 -14.79
C GLU A 152 -2.86 25.68 -14.37
N LYS A 153 -4.14 25.43 -14.06
CA LYS A 153 -5.12 26.46 -13.68
C LYS A 153 -6.15 25.84 -12.76
N VAL A 154 -6.41 26.51 -11.65
CA VAL A 154 -7.53 26.27 -10.74
C VAL A 154 -8.48 27.45 -10.82
N ILE A 155 -9.78 27.20 -10.65
CA ILE A 155 -10.71 28.26 -10.29
C ILE A 155 -10.30 28.82 -8.93
N ASP A 156 -9.82 30.07 -8.94
CA ASP A 156 -9.16 30.64 -7.77
C ASP A 156 -10.16 31.27 -6.79
N THR A 157 -10.77 30.44 -5.95
CA THR A 157 -11.39 30.89 -4.70
C THR A 157 -10.71 30.21 -3.50
N LYS A 158 -10.53 30.97 -2.41
CA LYS A 158 -9.82 30.49 -1.22
C LYS A 158 -10.49 29.25 -0.58
N GLU A 159 -11.81 29.21 -0.62
CA GLU A 159 -12.62 28.10 -0.10
C GLU A 159 -12.53 26.85 -1.00
N PHE A 160 -12.42 27.04 -2.32
CA PHE A 160 -12.23 25.96 -3.27
C PHE A 160 -10.87 25.28 -3.09
N ARG A 161 -9.76 26.03 -3.02
CA ARG A 161 -8.40 25.43 -2.90
C ARG A 161 -8.21 24.54 -1.67
N GLU A 162 -8.75 24.91 -0.51
CA GLU A 162 -8.60 24.15 0.75
C GLU A 162 -9.55 22.95 0.84
N PHE A 163 -10.77 23.08 0.30
CA PHE A 163 -11.73 21.98 0.25
C PHE A 163 -11.31 20.89 -0.75
N GLU A 164 -10.79 21.30 -1.90
CA GLU A 164 -10.48 20.45 -3.06
C GLU A 164 -9.25 19.56 -2.83
N LYS A 165 -8.15 20.09 -2.28
CA LYS A 165 -6.96 19.28 -1.94
C LYS A 165 -7.28 18.16 -0.95
N ASN A 166 -8.12 18.43 0.03
CA ASN A 166 -8.56 17.43 0.99
C ASN A 166 -9.47 16.37 0.36
N CYS A 167 -10.21 16.72 -0.70
CA CYS A 167 -11.09 15.80 -1.42
C CYS A 167 -10.35 14.83 -2.35
N ILE A 168 -9.30 15.28 -3.05
CA ILE A 168 -8.45 14.38 -3.85
C ILE A 168 -7.73 13.39 -2.92
N VAL A 169 -7.11 13.90 -1.86
CA VAL A 169 -6.38 13.06 -0.89
C VAL A 169 -7.32 12.08 -0.19
N SER A 170 -8.51 12.51 0.21
CA SER A 170 -9.48 11.60 0.84
C SER A 170 -9.95 10.52 -0.13
N SER A 171 -10.11 10.84 -1.41
CA SER A 171 -10.45 9.87 -2.46
C SER A 171 -9.31 8.86 -2.70
N LEU A 172 -8.06 9.32 -2.75
CA LEU A 172 -6.89 8.45 -2.90
C LEU A 172 -6.63 7.59 -1.65
N ASN A 173 -6.88 8.13 -0.45
CA ASN A 173 -6.76 7.41 0.82
C ASN A 173 -7.73 6.24 0.99
N GLN A 174 -8.78 6.15 0.16
CA GLN A 174 -9.65 4.97 0.13
C GLN A 174 -8.89 3.72 -0.32
N TRP A 175 -7.80 3.90 -1.06
CA TRP A 175 -7.03 2.83 -1.69
C TRP A 175 -5.62 2.76 -1.12
N ILE A 176 -4.94 3.90 -1.03
CA ILE A 176 -3.54 3.98 -0.59
C ILE A 176 -3.52 4.36 0.89
N PRO A 177 -3.05 3.49 1.80
CA PRO A 177 -3.10 3.78 3.23
C PRO A 177 -2.20 4.96 3.59
N THR A 178 -2.69 5.83 4.48
CA THR A 178 -1.90 6.87 5.20
C THR A 178 -1.04 7.74 4.26
N THR A 179 -1.68 8.49 3.38
CA THR A 179 -0.99 9.39 2.44
C THR A 179 -0.87 10.80 2.99
N THR A 180 0.16 11.53 2.56
CA THR A 180 0.36 12.94 2.91
C THR A 180 0.52 13.80 1.66
N ILE A 181 0.05 15.05 1.75
CA ILE A 181 0.41 16.15 0.84
C ILE A 181 1.35 17.15 1.49
N ASP A 182 1.72 16.91 2.75
CA ASP A 182 2.70 17.70 3.48
C ASP A 182 4.10 17.23 3.08
N PHE A 183 4.77 18.05 2.27
CA PHE A 183 6.13 17.83 1.81
C PHE A 183 7.14 17.83 2.97
N GLU A 184 6.97 18.71 3.97
CA GLU A 184 7.88 18.76 5.13
C GLU A 184 7.78 17.47 5.95
N TYR A 185 6.56 16.96 6.14
CA TYR A 185 6.34 15.67 6.78
C TYR A 185 7.01 14.53 5.99
N PHE A 186 6.84 14.49 4.66
CA PHE A 186 7.48 13.49 3.81
C PHE A 186 9.01 13.52 3.92
N MET A 187 9.61 14.72 3.84
CA MET A 187 11.06 14.90 3.98
C MET A 187 11.56 14.51 5.37
N SER A 188 10.79 14.77 6.43
CA SER A 188 11.16 14.33 7.78
C SER A 188 11.19 12.80 7.93
N ASN A 189 10.31 12.08 7.22
CA ASN A 189 10.34 10.62 7.21
C ASN A 189 11.55 10.09 6.41
N LEU A 190 11.92 10.74 5.30
CA LEU A 190 13.09 10.39 4.49
C LEU A 190 14.38 10.38 5.34
N GLU A 191 14.54 11.34 6.25
CA GLU A 191 15.70 11.40 7.17
C GLU A 191 15.78 10.20 8.13
N THR A 192 14.66 9.53 8.38
CA THR A 192 14.55 8.41 9.34
C THR A 192 14.48 7.03 8.66
N GLU A 193 14.61 6.96 7.34
CA GLU A 193 14.55 5.72 6.54
C GLU A 193 15.55 4.66 7.01
N ASN A 194 16.72 5.08 7.48
CA ASN A 194 17.76 4.18 8.01
C ASN A 194 17.33 3.40 9.26
N SER A 195 16.26 3.82 9.93
CA SER A 195 15.70 3.15 11.12
C SER A 195 14.87 1.91 10.77
N TYR A 196 14.39 1.82 9.53
CA TYR A 196 13.64 0.66 9.04
C TYR A 196 14.60 -0.50 8.80
N LYS A 197 14.25 -1.66 9.35
CA LYS A 197 15.04 -2.89 9.24
C LYS A 197 14.18 -4.02 8.68
N PRO A 198 14.78 -4.95 7.92
CA PRO A 198 14.09 -6.13 7.45
C PRO A 198 13.45 -6.89 8.61
N LEU A 199 12.27 -7.45 8.33
CA LEU A 199 11.49 -8.17 9.32
C LEU A 199 11.42 -9.65 8.95
N GLY A 200 11.44 -10.52 9.96
CA GLY A 200 11.32 -11.96 9.81
C GLY A 200 12.62 -12.73 10.01
N ASP A 201 12.57 -14.02 9.69
CA ASP A 201 13.72 -14.92 9.78
C ASP A 201 14.45 -14.96 8.43
N GLN A 202 15.72 -14.54 8.42
CA GLN A 202 16.52 -14.54 7.20
C GLN A 202 16.76 -15.96 6.67
N LEU A 203 16.39 -16.19 5.40
CA LEU A 203 16.55 -17.47 4.72
C LEU A 203 17.73 -17.52 3.76
N LEU A 204 17.96 -16.44 3.01
CA LEU A 204 19.00 -16.39 1.98
C LEU A 204 19.52 -14.97 1.82
N THR A 205 20.84 -14.86 1.67
CA THR A 205 21.51 -13.64 1.19
C THR A 205 22.19 -13.92 -0.13
N TYR A 206 22.13 -12.98 -1.07
CA TYR A 206 22.85 -13.06 -2.34
C TYR A 206 23.22 -11.68 -2.87
N THR A 207 24.22 -11.62 -3.73
CA THR A 207 24.60 -10.44 -4.51
C THR A 207 24.44 -10.72 -6.00
N LEU A 208 24.23 -9.66 -6.79
CA LEU A 208 24.34 -9.74 -8.24
C LEU A 208 25.74 -9.29 -8.64
N GLN A 209 26.30 -9.87 -9.72
CA GLN A 209 27.65 -9.52 -10.19
C GLN A 209 27.81 -8.04 -10.56
N GLU A 210 26.72 -7.38 -10.94
CA GLU A 210 26.69 -5.96 -11.30
C GLU A 210 26.49 -5.03 -10.09
N GLU A 211 26.14 -5.58 -8.92
CA GLU A 211 25.76 -4.82 -7.71
C GLU A 211 26.45 -5.43 -6.47
N GLU A 212 27.78 -5.67 -6.56
CA GLU A 212 28.54 -6.38 -5.52
C GLU A 212 28.49 -5.71 -4.13
N SER A 213 28.25 -4.40 -4.07
CA SER A 213 28.15 -3.61 -2.83
C SER A 213 26.76 -3.59 -2.19
N SER A 214 25.73 -4.11 -2.86
CA SER A 214 24.33 -4.06 -2.41
C SER A 214 23.74 -5.46 -2.27
N PRO A 215 23.89 -6.11 -1.10
CA PRO A 215 23.34 -7.45 -0.89
C PRO A 215 21.81 -7.44 -0.87
N TYR A 216 21.25 -8.57 -1.30
CA TYR A 216 19.83 -8.87 -1.29
C TYR A 216 19.53 -9.95 -0.26
N PHE A 217 18.41 -9.81 0.45
CA PHE A 217 18.01 -10.67 1.58
C PHE A 217 16.60 -11.18 1.34
N ILE A 218 16.40 -12.49 1.51
CA ILE A 218 15.07 -13.10 1.52
C ILE A 218 14.78 -13.52 2.94
N ASP A 219 13.73 -12.93 3.50
CA ASP A 219 13.27 -13.18 4.85
C ASP A 219 11.90 -13.86 4.81
N CYS A 220 11.70 -14.81 5.72
CA CYS A 220 10.43 -15.48 5.92
C CYS A 220 9.74 -14.89 7.15
N ILE A 221 8.57 -14.32 6.95
CA ILE A 221 7.71 -13.84 8.02
C ILE A 221 6.65 -14.90 8.28
N LYS A 222 6.86 -15.67 9.34
CA LYS A 222 5.92 -16.69 9.81
C LYS A 222 4.84 -16.08 10.69
N HIS A 223 3.69 -16.76 10.74
CA HIS A 223 2.49 -16.39 11.50
C HIS A 223 2.82 -15.89 12.92
N ASN A 224 2.64 -14.59 13.14
CA ASN A 224 2.42 -13.89 14.42
C ASN A 224 2.55 -12.37 14.25
N LEU A 225 3.12 -11.90 13.14
CA LEU A 225 3.49 -10.49 12.97
C LEU A 225 2.32 -9.55 12.64
N PHE A 226 1.16 -10.03 12.18
CA PHE A 226 -0.05 -9.19 12.08
C PHE A 226 -0.58 -8.73 13.47
N SER A 227 -0.17 -9.38 14.56
CA SER A 227 -0.42 -8.85 15.91
C SER A 227 0.39 -7.58 16.22
N ASN A 228 1.45 -7.31 15.45
CA ASN A 228 2.23 -6.09 15.55
C ASN A 228 1.63 -5.00 14.66
N SER A 229 0.89 -4.08 15.30
CA SER A 229 0.29 -2.92 14.63
C SER A 229 1.24 -2.13 13.71
N LYS A 230 2.53 -2.01 14.05
CA LYS A 230 3.50 -1.29 13.20
C LYS A 230 3.81 -2.04 11.91
N PHE A 231 3.85 -3.37 11.97
CA PHE A 231 4.06 -4.19 10.78
C PHE A 231 2.82 -4.20 9.91
N ALA A 232 1.63 -4.33 10.50
CA ALA A 232 0.37 -4.27 9.75
C ALA A 232 0.25 -2.95 8.97
N GLU A 233 0.57 -1.81 9.62
CA GLU A 233 0.60 -0.50 8.97
C GLU A 233 1.60 -0.49 7.80
N TRP A 234 2.86 -0.85 8.03
CA TRP A 234 3.89 -0.91 6.98
C TRP A 234 3.53 -1.89 5.84
N TRP A 235 2.95 -3.03 6.19
CA TRP A 235 2.53 -4.04 5.22
C TRP A 235 1.39 -3.54 4.34
N SER A 236 0.45 -2.78 4.89
CA SER A 236 -0.65 -2.18 4.11
C SER A 236 -0.11 -1.26 3.00
N HIS A 237 1.00 -0.56 3.26
CA HIS A 237 1.71 0.25 2.26
C HIS A 237 2.42 -0.57 1.18
N LEU A 238 2.86 -1.80 1.50
CA LEU A 238 3.47 -2.69 0.52
C LEU A 238 2.43 -3.46 -0.30
N GLU A 239 1.32 -3.83 0.33
CA GLU A 239 0.27 -4.65 -0.27
C GLU A 239 -0.46 -3.91 -1.40
N ILE A 240 -0.58 -2.58 -1.32
CA ILE A 240 -1.20 -1.74 -2.35
C ILE A 240 -0.55 -1.92 -3.74
N PHE A 241 0.74 -2.26 -3.79
CA PHE A 241 1.42 -2.54 -5.04
C PHE A 241 0.83 -3.74 -5.79
N LEU A 242 0.13 -4.67 -5.11
CA LEU A 242 -0.60 -5.72 -5.82
C LEU A 242 -1.71 -5.12 -6.68
N ILE A 243 -2.42 -4.11 -6.16
CA ILE A 243 -3.52 -3.46 -6.89
C ILE A 243 -2.96 -2.74 -8.12
N PHE A 244 -1.76 -2.16 -8.01
CA PHE A 244 -1.09 -1.53 -9.15
C PHE A 244 -0.64 -2.55 -10.21
N PHE A 245 -0.12 -3.71 -9.81
CA PHE A 245 0.64 -4.58 -10.71
C PHE A 245 0.02 -5.95 -10.99
N LEU A 246 -1.11 -6.30 -10.35
CA LEU A 246 -1.80 -7.57 -10.56
C LEU A 246 -3.30 -7.35 -10.73
N ASN A 247 -3.88 -7.95 -11.76
CA ASN A 247 -5.33 -7.93 -11.96
C ASN A 247 -6.01 -8.86 -10.95
N ASN A 248 -7.22 -8.51 -10.50
CA ASN A 248 -8.05 -9.32 -9.60
C ASN A 248 -7.35 -9.73 -8.29
N VAL A 249 -6.77 -8.75 -7.58
CA VAL A 249 -6.20 -8.96 -6.25
C VAL A 249 -7.29 -9.37 -5.27
N LEU A 250 -7.11 -10.51 -4.62
CA LEU A 250 -7.92 -10.90 -3.47
C LEU A 250 -7.33 -10.27 -2.21
N THR A 251 -8.15 -9.52 -1.48
CA THR A 251 -7.84 -9.07 -0.12
C THR A 251 -7.77 -10.30 0.79
N ILE A 252 -6.70 -10.43 1.57
CA ILE A 252 -6.57 -11.51 2.55
C ILE A 252 -7.22 -11.11 3.87
N ASN A 253 -7.71 -12.09 4.62
CA ASN A 253 -8.09 -11.85 6.01
C ASN A 253 -6.82 -11.86 6.87
N GLU A 254 -6.42 -10.69 7.39
CA GLU A 254 -5.22 -10.53 8.24
C GLU A 254 -5.30 -11.30 9.57
N GLU A 255 -6.51 -11.66 10.02
CA GLU A 255 -6.72 -12.47 11.22
C GLU A 255 -6.49 -13.97 10.98
N ASP A 256 -6.45 -14.41 9.71
CA ASP A 256 -6.28 -15.82 9.38
C ASP A 256 -4.81 -16.24 9.51
N GLN A 257 -4.56 -16.99 10.58
CA GLN A 257 -3.26 -17.52 10.96
C GLN A 257 -2.67 -18.54 9.99
N ASN A 258 -3.32 -18.81 8.85
CA ASN A 258 -2.78 -19.65 7.79
C ASN A 258 -2.04 -18.86 6.70
N TRP A 259 -2.02 -17.52 6.77
CA TRP A 259 -1.23 -16.66 5.88
C TRP A 259 0.16 -16.31 6.40
N PHE A 260 1.18 -16.60 5.61
CA PHE A 260 2.56 -16.18 5.86
C PHE A 260 3.16 -15.56 4.61
N ILE A 261 4.18 -14.73 4.82
CA ILE A 261 4.74 -13.87 3.78
C ILE A 261 6.24 -14.14 3.68
N TYR A 262 6.75 -14.20 2.46
CA TYR A 262 8.18 -14.07 2.19
C TYR A 262 8.45 -12.69 1.64
N LEU A 263 9.40 -11.97 2.23
CA LEU A 263 9.84 -10.67 1.79
C LEU A 263 11.22 -10.77 1.17
N LEU A 264 11.44 -9.98 0.13
CA LEU A 264 12.73 -9.81 -0.50
C LEU A 264 13.14 -8.34 -0.35
N TYR A 265 14.30 -8.11 0.26
CA TYR A 265 14.87 -6.80 0.49
C TYR A 265 16.15 -6.59 -0.32
N GLN A 266 16.43 -5.34 -0.67
CA GLN A 266 17.73 -4.86 -1.12
C GLN A 266 18.33 -3.98 -0.03
N GLN A 267 19.58 -4.21 0.34
CA GLN A 267 20.35 -3.28 1.15
C GLN A 267 21.07 -2.27 0.25
N TYR A 268 21.00 -1.01 0.63
CA TYR A 268 21.67 0.08 -0.07
C TYR A 268 22.26 1.08 0.93
N GLN A 269 23.17 1.92 0.43
CA GLN A 269 23.67 3.07 1.17
C GLN A 269 22.97 4.32 0.65
N ASN A 270 22.44 5.14 1.56
CA ASN A 270 21.91 6.46 1.20
C ASN A 270 23.04 7.47 1.01
N ASP A 271 22.71 8.69 0.60
CA ASP A 271 23.67 9.79 0.36
C ASP A 271 24.49 10.16 1.61
N ASN A 272 23.97 9.84 2.81
CA ASN A 272 24.63 10.04 4.10
C ASN A 272 25.51 8.82 4.51
N ASN A 273 25.78 7.89 3.60
CA ASN A 273 26.50 6.63 3.82
C ASN A 273 25.89 5.70 4.88
N GLN A 274 24.60 5.87 5.19
CA GLN A 274 23.88 5.03 6.14
C GLN A 274 23.28 3.82 5.42
N ILE A 275 23.24 2.68 6.11
CA ILE A 275 22.68 1.43 5.58
C ILE A 275 21.16 1.44 5.72
N CYS A 276 20.48 1.35 4.59
CA CYS A 276 19.03 1.29 4.45
C CYS A 276 18.59 -0.02 3.77
N TYR A 277 17.29 -0.33 3.86
CA TYR A 277 16.71 -1.56 3.34
C TYR A 277 15.39 -1.29 2.65
N ALA A 278 15.31 -1.59 1.36
CA ALA A 278 14.08 -1.44 0.58
C ALA A 278 13.44 -2.81 0.31
N PRO A 279 12.13 -3.03 0.55
CA PRO A 279 11.45 -4.21 0.07
C PRO A 279 11.30 -4.09 -1.45
N ILE A 280 11.81 -5.08 -2.18
CA ILE A 280 11.80 -5.09 -3.66
C ILE A 280 10.82 -6.11 -4.22
N GLY A 281 10.20 -6.92 -3.35
CA GLY A 281 9.22 -7.91 -3.74
C GLY A 281 8.80 -8.81 -2.58
N PHE A 282 7.73 -9.55 -2.78
CA PHE A 282 7.20 -10.44 -1.77
C PHE A 282 6.38 -11.58 -2.37
N THR A 283 6.02 -12.55 -1.52
CA THR A 283 5.12 -13.64 -1.86
C THR A 283 4.23 -13.99 -0.67
N LYS A 284 2.91 -14.00 -0.87
CA LYS A 284 1.96 -14.51 0.11
C LYS A 284 1.73 -16.00 -0.12
N VAL A 285 1.79 -16.77 0.96
CA VAL A 285 1.54 -18.21 0.94
C VAL A 285 0.45 -18.54 1.95
N TYR A 286 -0.54 -19.31 1.50
CA TYR A 286 -1.61 -19.81 2.34
C TYR A 286 -1.35 -21.26 2.72
N LEU A 287 -1.54 -21.61 3.98
CA LEU A 287 -1.34 -22.95 4.48
C LEU A 287 -2.65 -23.73 4.53
N HIS A 288 -2.93 -24.57 3.53
CA HIS A 288 -4.05 -25.50 3.64
C HIS A 288 -3.71 -26.67 4.56
N TYR A 289 -4.59 -26.94 5.51
CA TYR A 289 -4.56 -28.19 6.26
C TYR A 289 -5.15 -29.31 5.42
N THR A 290 -4.50 -30.46 5.50
CA THR A 290 -4.99 -31.71 4.90
C THR A 290 -5.21 -32.74 6.01
N TYR A 291 -6.10 -33.71 5.74
CA TYR A 291 -6.32 -34.84 6.62
C TYR A 291 -4.98 -35.51 6.96
N SER A 292 -4.78 -35.96 8.21
CA SER A 292 -3.52 -36.53 8.77
C SER A 292 -2.43 -35.55 9.25
N ASN A 293 -2.78 -34.33 9.66
CA ASN A 293 -1.81 -33.33 10.20
C ASN A 293 -0.70 -32.96 9.19
N LYS A 294 -1.00 -33.10 7.90
CA LYS A 294 -0.17 -32.70 6.78
C LYS A 294 -0.58 -31.31 6.29
N LYS A 295 0.37 -30.61 5.70
CA LYS A 295 0.26 -29.24 5.21
C LYS A 295 0.39 -29.22 3.70
N ARG A 296 -0.40 -28.36 3.04
CA ARG A 296 -0.31 -28.07 1.62
C ARG A 296 -0.22 -26.54 1.43
N PRO A 297 0.99 -25.98 1.46
CA PRO A 297 1.19 -24.57 1.17
C PRO A 297 0.72 -24.23 -0.26
N LYS A 298 0.10 -23.08 -0.42
CA LYS A 298 -0.36 -22.53 -1.69
C LYS A 298 0.24 -21.15 -1.88
N ILE A 299 1.14 -21.01 -2.85
CA ILE A 299 1.64 -19.71 -3.28
C ILE A 299 0.47 -18.96 -3.92
N SER A 300 0.04 -17.87 -3.29
CA SER A 300 -1.18 -17.17 -3.68
C SER A 300 -0.90 -15.97 -4.57
N GLN A 301 -0.07 -15.06 -4.10
CA GLN A 301 0.26 -13.80 -4.76
C GLN A 301 1.76 -13.60 -4.67
N MET A 302 2.38 -13.21 -5.78
CA MET A 302 3.81 -12.95 -5.85
C MET A 302 4.05 -11.69 -6.68
N LEU A 303 4.86 -10.79 -6.15
CA LEU A 303 5.21 -9.55 -6.81
C LEU A 303 6.70 -9.26 -6.66
N ILE A 304 7.35 -8.87 -7.75
CA ILE A 304 8.64 -8.18 -7.72
C ILE A 304 8.34 -6.78 -8.25
N LEU A 305 8.74 -5.74 -7.51
CA LEU A 305 8.48 -4.37 -7.91
C LEU A 305 9.15 -4.07 -9.27
N PRO A 306 8.51 -3.29 -10.15
CA PRO A 306 8.93 -3.11 -11.54
C PRO A 306 10.43 -2.79 -11.75
N PRO A 307 11.06 -1.88 -10.98
CA PRO A 307 12.48 -1.55 -11.16
C PRO A 307 13.44 -2.73 -10.96
N TYR A 308 12.97 -3.79 -10.28
CA TYR A 308 13.74 -4.98 -9.94
C TYR A 308 13.36 -6.19 -10.80
N GLN A 309 12.45 -6.04 -11.75
CA GLN A 309 12.06 -7.16 -12.59
C GLN A 309 13.17 -7.56 -13.58
N ARG A 310 13.07 -8.77 -14.13
CA ARG A 310 13.99 -9.34 -15.13
C ARG A 310 15.47 -9.49 -14.71
N LYS A 311 15.82 -9.18 -13.46
CA LYS A 311 17.15 -9.43 -12.84
C LYS A 311 17.27 -10.81 -12.16
N GLY A 312 16.25 -11.65 -12.27
CA GLY A 312 16.22 -13.00 -11.67
C GLY A 312 15.90 -13.06 -10.17
N HIS A 313 15.44 -11.96 -9.58
CA HIS A 313 14.99 -11.88 -8.18
C HIS A 313 13.81 -12.83 -7.90
N GLY A 314 12.77 -12.80 -8.73
CA GLY A 314 11.61 -13.69 -8.58
C GLY A 314 11.98 -15.18 -8.60
N ARG A 315 12.93 -15.57 -9.46
CA ARG A 315 13.46 -16.95 -9.48
C ARG A 315 14.12 -17.34 -8.17
N ARG A 316 14.95 -16.46 -7.60
CA ARG A 316 15.64 -16.71 -6.34
C ARG A 316 14.65 -16.79 -5.19
N LEU A 317 13.68 -15.88 -5.15
CA LEU A 317 12.60 -15.87 -4.16
C LEU A 317 11.83 -17.20 -4.17
N LEU A 318 11.29 -17.60 -5.32
CA LEU A 318 10.57 -18.89 -5.44
C LEU A 318 11.45 -20.07 -5.02
N LYS A 319 12.70 -20.14 -5.50
CA LYS A 319 13.61 -21.23 -5.14
C LYS A 319 13.83 -21.30 -3.62
N SER A 320 14.01 -20.16 -2.95
CA SER A 320 14.16 -20.08 -1.50
C SER A 320 12.90 -20.57 -0.78
N ILE A 321 11.72 -20.14 -1.23
CA ILE A 321 10.42 -20.59 -0.68
C ILE A 321 10.28 -22.11 -0.80
N TYR A 322 10.52 -22.65 -2.00
CA TYR A 322 10.45 -24.10 -2.23
C TYR A 322 11.45 -24.88 -1.36
N ASN A 323 12.64 -24.34 -1.13
CA ASN A 323 13.64 -24.97 -0.26
C ASN A 323 13.22 -24.93 1.21
N ASP A 324 12.73 -23.79 1.71
CA ASP A 324 12.24 -23.63 3.08
C ASP A 324 11.06 -24.58 3.35
N LEU A 325 10.05 -24.58 2.48
CA LEU A 325 8.86 -25.42 2.65
C LEU A 325 9.14 -26.92 2.55
N ARG A 326 10.11 -27.34 1.72
CA ARG A 326 10.50 -28.76 1.61
C ARG A 326 11.21 -29.30 2.85
N ASN A 327 11.78 -28.43 3.67
CA ASN A 327 12.41 -28.83 4.91
C ASN A 327 11.39 -29.17 6.02
N ASP A 328 10.12 -28.78 5.89
CA ASP A 328 9.05 -29.20 6.81
C ASP A 328 8.48 -30.56 6.36
N SER A 329 8.73 -31.61 7.15
CA SER A 329 8.27 -32.99 6.89
C SER A 329 6.74 -33.16 6.88
N ARG A 330 5.99 -32.15 7.34
CA ARG A 330 4.53 -32.11 7.26
C ARG A 330 4.04 -31.60 5.91
N VAL A 331 4.87 -30.92 5.12
CA VAL A 331 4.50 -30.43 3.80
C VAL A 331 4.45 -31.60 2.82
N GLN A 332 3.26 -31.88 2.27
CA GLN A 332 3.04 -32.98 1.33
C GLN A 332 3.37 -32.53 -0.10
N ASP A 333 2.84 -31.39 -0.49
CA ASP A 333 3.00 -30.78 -1.81
C ASP A 333 2.78 -29.27 -1.71
N ILE A 334 3.35 -28.52 -2.65
CA ILE A 334 3.23 -27.06 -2.75
C ILE A 334 2.41 -26.77 -4.01
N THR A 335 1.39 -25.93 -3.86
CA THR A 335 0.47 -25.54 -4.94
C THR A 335 0.60 -24.05 -5.25
N GLU A 336 0.08 -23.62 -6.38
CA GLU A 336 0.10 -22.21 -6.83
C GLU A 336 -1.31 -21.81 -7.26
N SER A 337 -1.72 -20.59 -6.93
CA SER A 337 -2.92 -19.97 -7.51
C SER A 337 -2.70 -19.72 -9.01
N ILE A 338 -3.72 -20.00 -9.82
CA ILE A 338 -3.69 -19.86 -11.29
C ILE A 338 -3.63 -18.38 -11.73
N ASN A 339 -3.84 -17.43 -10.80
CA ASN A 339 -3.79 -16.00 -11.07
C ASN A 339 -2.33 -15.54 -11.18
N LYS A 340 -1.79 -15.71 -12.40
CA LYS A 340 -0.60 -15.07 -12.99
C LYS A 340 0.61 -14.93 -12.04
N VAL A 341 1.28 -16.06 -11.78
CA VAL A 341 2.75 -15.99 -11.72
C VAL A 341 3.21 -15.69 -13.15
N ASN A 342 3.84 -14.52 -13.40
CA ASN A 342 4.23 -14.02 -14.73
C ASN A 342 4.73 -15.12 -15.70
N ARG A 343 4.42 -15.06 -17.01
CA ARG A 343 4.73 -16.09 -18.05
C ARG A 343 6.09 -16.81 -17.88
N LEU A 344 7.15 -16.12 -17.46
CA LEU A 344 8.50 -16.66 -17.21
C LEU A 344 8.59 -17.66 -16.04
N THR A 345 7.72 -17.53 -15.04
CA THR A 345 7.63 -18.49 -13.93
C THR A 345 6.95 -19.78 -14.36
N LYS A 346 6.04 -19.76 -15.34
CA LYS A 346 5.41 -20.96 -15.90
C LYS A 346 6.47 -21.89 -16.51
N GLU A 347 7.38 -21.37 -17.33
CA GLU A 347 8.49 -22.17 -17.90
C GLU A 347 9.44 -22.73 -16.83
N MET A 348 9.67 -21.97 -15.75
CA MET A 348 10.48 -22.44 -14.63
C MET A 348 9.76 -23.49 -13.77
N ILE A 349 8.45 -23.34 -13.60
CA ILE A 349 7.56 -24.31 -12.97
C ILE A 349 7.52 -25.58 -13.82
N ASP A 350 7.49 -25.47 -15.15
CA ASP A 350 7.52 -26.60 -16.09
C ASP A 350 8.86 -27.35 -16.03
N LYS A 351 9.99 -26.64 -15.96
CA LYS A 351 11.31 -27.26 -15.71
C LYS A 351 11.44 -27.87 -14.30
N ALA A 352 10.80 -27.27 -13.29
CA ALA A 352 10.76 -27.84 -11.94
C ALA A 352 9.85 -29.09 -11.85
N GLN A 353 8.80 -29.15 -12.69
CA GLN A 353 7.89 -30.29 -12.87
C GLN A 353 8.56 -31.48 -13.56
N GLU A 354 9.39 -31.21 -14.57
CA GLU A 354 10.11 -32.24 -15.33
C GLU A 354 11.11 -33.01 -14.45
N VAL A 355 11.67 -32.35 -13.43
CA VAL A 355 12.73 -32.93 -12.60
C VAL A 355 12.20 -33.59 -11.32
N ARG A 356 11.03 -33.20 -10.76
CA ARG A 356 10.57 -33.73 -9.45
C ARG A 356 9.03 -33.77 -9.29
N LYS A 357 8.44 -34.94 -9.58
CA LYS A 357 7.11 -35.46 -9.15
C LYS A 357 6.11 -34.41 -8.62
N LEU A 358 5.46 -33.68 -9.52
CA LEU A 358 4.23 -32.91 -9.24
C LEU A 358 2.98 -33.72 -9.65
N THR A 359 1.83 -33.37 -9.07
CA THR A 359 0.59 -34.18 -8.96
C THR A 359 -0.06 -34.57 -10.30
N LYS A 360 -0.64 -35.79 -10.38
CA LYS A 360 -1.32 -36.38 -11.55
C LYS A 360 -2.41 -35.51 -12.22
N GLN A 361 -2.99 -34.54 -11.53
CA GLN A 361 -4.03 -33.66 -12.09
C GLN A 361 -3.49 -32.63 -13.09
N ARG A 362 -2.19 -32.28 -13.06
CA ARG A 362 -1.58 -31.36 -14.04
C ARG A 362 -1.27 -32.01 -15.40
N THR A 363 -1.16 -33.34 -15.50
CA THR A 363 -0.88 -34.01 -16.79
C THR A 363 -2.03 -33.85 -17.79
N ARG A 364 -3.28 -33.77 -17.30
CA ARG A 364 -4.47 -33.66 -18.17
C ARG A 364 -4.68 -32.23 -18.68
N HIS A 365 -4.49 -31.24 -17.81
CA HIS A 365 -4.74 -29.83 -18.14
C HIS A 365 -3.62 -29.19 -18.99
N VAL A 366 -2.40 -29.73 -18.92
CA VAL A 366 -1.31 -29.36 -19.84
C VAL A 366 -1.51 -29.99 -21.22
N TYR A 367 -2.01 -31.22 -21.30
CA TYR A 367 -2.32 -31.88 -22.58
C TYR A 367 -3.47 -31.19 -23.33
N GLU A 368 -4.52 -30.75 -22.62
CA GLU A 368 -5.71 -30.14 -23.25
C GLU A 368 -5.45 -28.72 -23.78
N ASN A 369 -4.52 -27.96 -23.20
CA ASN A 369 -4.19 -26.60 -23.65
C ASN A 369 -3.11 -26.54 -24.73
N VAL A 370 -2.29 -27.59 -24.88
CA VAL A 370 -1.30 -27.69 -25.97
C VAL A 370 -1.96 -28.07 -27.29
N PHE A 371 -3.08 -28.80 -27.27
CA PHE A 371 -3.78 -29.22 -28.50
C PHE A 371 -4.77 -28.19 -29.07
N SER A 372 -5.16 -27.15 -28.33
CA SER A 372 -6.03 -26.07 -28.82
C SER A 372 -5.28 -24.92 -29.50
N SER A 373 -3.94 -24.96 -29.51
CA SER A 373 -3.07 -23.95 -30.14
C SER A 373 -2.36 -24.46 -31.40
N ILE A 374 -2.72 -25.67 -31.86
CA ILE A 374 -2.28 -26.23 -33.14
C ILE A 374 -3.52 -26.69 -33.90
N ASN A 375 -4.24 -25.71 -34.45
CA ASN A 375 -4.98 -25.76 -35.72
C ASN A 375 -5.46 -24.36 -36.08
#